data_AF-A0A9D8M586-F1
#
_entry.id   AF-A0A9D8M586-F1
#
_cell.length_a   1.000
_cell.length_b   1.000
_cell.length_c   1.000
_cell.angle_alpha   90.00
_cell.angle_beta   90.00
_cell.angle_gamma   90.00
#
_symmetry.space_group_name_H-M   'P 1'
#
loop_
_entity.id
_entity.type
_entity.pdbx_description
1 polymer ?
#
loop_
_entity_poly.entity_id
_entity_poly.type
_entity_poly.pdbx_seq_one_letter_code
_entity_poly.pdbx_strand_id
1 'polypeptide(L)'
;MKLLILYIAIFLYGIYELLSGLKMQSFEGNILIVSNLAVIFCLILARLNIWKAEQGSLMEVSMEEEDSHQVSLERKAYTAATYIQIAMSISFTALLIGFLLLRDSQPVIVFASAILMVVSIASFIPSEKIVKITNPNFKFPDPQSKNYHEEYFEQFDDGEKYVMLKGLFHLYQLVIWGLVFLAFGLMFYSVFTGNSQLVSIIGIGALLMLIQVSYTISLKPGKLK
;
A
#
# COMPACT_ATOMS: atom_id res chain seq x y z
N MET A 1 -6.35 -12.98 12.62
CA MET A 1 -5.20 -13.80 13.08
C MET A 1 -4.75 -14.87 12.07
N LYS A 2 -5.64 -15.71 11.50
CA LYS A 2 -5.27 -16.74 10.51
C LYS A 2 -4.44 -16.23 9.32
N LEU A 3 -4.86 -15.12 8.70
CA LEU A 3 -4.13 -14.46 7.60
C LEU A 3 -2.73 -13.97 7.99
N LEU A 4 -2.55 -13.49 9.23
CA LEU A 4 -1.26 -13.02 9.72
C LEU A 4 -0.27 -14.19 9.85
N ILE A 5 -0.72 -15.31 10.40
CA ILE A 5 0.08 -16.53 10.53
C ILE A 5 0.47 -17.04 9.13
N LEU A 6 -0.45 -17.01 8.17
CA LEU A 6 -0.18 -17.37 6.79
C LEU A 6 0.92 -16.48 6.18
N TYR A 7 0.83 -15.15 6.32
CA TYR A 7 1.86 -14.25 5.79
C TYR A 7 3.23 -14.48 6.45
N ILE A 8 3.27 -14.74 7.76
CA ILE A 8 4.53 -15.07 8.46
C ILE A 8 5.12 -16.38 7.92
N ALA A 9 4.29 -17.42 7.72
CA ALA A 9 4.77 -18.68 7.16
C ALA A 9 5.33 -18.52 5.75
N ILE A 10 4.63 -17.77 4.87
CA ILE A 10 5.11 -17.45 3.52
C ILE A 10 6.41 -16.63 3.57
N PHE A 11 6.51 -15.67 4.48
CA PHE A 11 7.72 -14.87 4.66
C PHE A 11 8.93 -15.71 5.07
N LEU A 12 8.76 -16.60 6.05
CA LEU A 12 9.82 -17.52 6.49
C LEU A 12 10.22 -18.50 5.40
N TYR A 13 9.25 -19.02 4.65
CA TYR A 13 9.51 -19.86 3.48
C TYR A 13 10.32 -19.10 2.41
N GLY A 14 9.94 -17.85 2.10
CA GLY A 14 10.68 -17.04 1.14
C GLY A 14 12.10 -16.67 1.60
N ILE A 15 12.33 -16.48 2.91
CA ILE A 15 13.70 -16.33 3.45
C ILE A 15 14.51 -17.61 3.25
N TYR A 16 13.91 -18.77 3.52
CA TYR A 16 14.56 -20.05 3.30
C TYR A 16 14.91 -20.25 1.81
N GLU A 17 13.98 -19.94 0.91
CA GLU A 17 14.18 -20.03 -0.54
C GLU A 17 15.30 -19.08 -1.00
N LEU A 18 15.32 -17.83 -0.51
CA LEU A 18 16.40 -16.88 -0.78
C LEU A 18 17.74 -17.47 -0.34
N LEU A 19 17.87 -17.87 0.93
CA LEU A 19 19.14 -18.36 1.50
C LEU A 19 19.65 -19.64 0.82
N SER A 20 18.75 -20.57 0.48
CA SER A 20 19.11 -21.80 -0.23
C SER A 20 19.45 -21.57 -1.71
N GLY A 21 18.81 -20.59 -2.35
CA GLY A 21 18.97 -20.26 -3.76
C GLY A 21 20.08 -19.25 -4.08
N LEU A 22 20.65 -18.56 -3.08
CA LEU A 22 21.56 -17.41 -3.24
C LEU A 22 22.70 -17.62 -4.26
N LYS A 23 23.30 -18.82 -4.29
CA LYS A 23 24.43 -19.15 -5.20
C LYS A 23 23.99 -19.66 -6.57
N MET A 24 22.76 -20.15 -6.70
CA MET A 24 22.24 -20.77 -7.93
C MET A 24 21.38 -19.81 -8.75
N GLN A 25 20.84 -18.76 -8.14
CA GLN A 25 19.97 -17.80 -8.79
C GLN A 25 20.75 -16.61 -9.36
N SER A 26 20.18 -15.97 -10.38
CA SER A 26 20.69 -14.70 -10.91
C SER A 26 20.64 -13.60 -9.85
N PHE A 27 21.48 -12.58 -10.00
CA PHE A 27 21.47 -11.42 -9.11
C PHE A 27 20.11 -10.70 -9.15
N GLU A 28 19.55 -10.56 -10.35
CA GLU A 28 18.22 -9.99 -10.60
C GLU A 28 17.13 -10.82 -9.89
N GLY A 29 17.25 -12.15 -9.92
CA GLY A 29 16.35 -13.07 -9.22
C GLY A 29 16.36 -12.86 -7.72
N ASN A 30 17.54 -12.77 -7.12
CA ASN A 30 17.71 -12.49 -5.69
C ASN A 30 17.08 -11.14 -5.30
N ILE A 31 17.29 -10.08 -6.11
CA ILE A 31 16.66 -8.77 -5.88
C ILE A 31 15.13 -8.88 -5.93
N LEU A 32 14.60 -9.64 -6.89
CA LEU A 32 13.16 -9.78 -7.04
C LEU A 32 12.53 -10.57 -5.86
N ILE A 33 13.21 -11.60 -5.36
CA ILE A 33 12.79 -12.31 -4.13
C ILE A 33 12.80 -11.36 -2.93
N VAL A 34 13.86 -10.56 -2.75
CA VAL A 34 13.92 -9.56 -1.67
C VAL A 34 12.77 -8.55 -1.79
N SER A 35 12.44 -8.12 -3.01
CA SER A 35 11.32 -7.21 -3.27
C SER A 35 9.99 -7.86 -2.89
N ASN A 36 9.77 -9.13 -3.25
CA ASN A 36 8.58 -9.89 -2.86
C ASN A 36 8.50 -10.10 -1.34
N LEU A 37 9.63 -10.34 -0.66
CA LEU A 37 9.69 -10.42 0.80
C LEU A 37 9.34 -9.08 1.45
N ALA A 38 9.79 -7.96 0.90
CA ALA A 38 9.42 -6.63 1.37
C ALA A 38 7.90 -6.38 1.26
N VAL A 39 7.26 -6.84 0.18
CA VAL A 39 5.80 -6.80 0.02
C VAL A 39 5.11 -7.60 1.12
N ILE A 40 5.52 -8.85 1.35
CA ILE A 40 4.93 -9.70 2.39
C ILE A 40 5.12 -9.06 3.78
N PHE A 41 6.30 -8.49 4.05
CA PHE A 41 6.57 -7.79 5.30
C PHE A 41 5.63 -6.59 5.50
N CYS A 42 5.40 -5.78 4.47
CA CYS A 42 4.42 -4.70 4.52
C CYS A 42 3.00 -5.23 4.82
N LEU A 43 2.59 -6.33 4.19
CA LEU A 43 1.28 -6.96 4.47
C LEU A 43 1.17 -7.49 5.90
N ILE A 44 2.25 -8.01 6.49
CA ILE A 44 2.33 -8.39 7.91
C ILE A 44 2.10 -7.15 8.79
N LEU A 45 2.83 -6.06 8.54
CA LEU A 45 2.69 -4.82 9.31
C LEU A 45 1.29 -4.24 9.18
N ALA A 46 0.68 -4.27 7.99
CA ALA A 46 -0.70 -3.86 7.79
C ALA A 46 -1.67 -4.68 8.65
N ARG A 47 -1.55 -6.01 8.62
CA ARG A 47 -2.43 -6.90 9.39
C ARG A 47 -2.23 -6.76 10.90
N LEU A 48 -1.02 -6.50 11.37
CA LEU A 48 -0.77 -6.20 12.77
C LEU A 48 -1.45 -4.90 13.22
N ASN A 49 -1.42 -3.86 12.39
CA ASN A 49 -2.08 -2.59 12.71
C ASN A 49 -3.62 -2.72 12.69
N ILE A 50 -4.18 -3.46 11.72
CA ILE A 50 -5.61 -3.79 11.69
C ILE A 50 -6.01 -4.53 12.97
N TRP A 51 -5.28 -5.58 13.35
CA TRP A 51 -5.58 -6.34 14.56
C TRP A 51 -5.48 -5.47 15.82
N LYS A 52 -4.47 -4.60 15.93
CA LYS A 52 -4.35 -3.64 17.05
C LYS A 52 -5.46 -2.60 17.10
N ALA A 53 -6.05 -2.24 15.95
CA ALA A 53 -7.20 -1.36 15.88
C ALA A 53 -8.47 -2.11 16.33
N GLU A 54 -8.70 -3.32 15.81
CA GLU A 54 -9.83 -4.17 16.18
C GLU A 54 -9.84 -4.57 17.66
N GLN A 55 -8.69 -4.88 18.25
CA GLN A 55 -8.62 -5.18 19.69
C GLN A 55 -8.75 -3.93 20.54
N GLY A 56 -8.19 -2.81 20.08
CA GLY A 56 -8.31 -1.55 20.78
C GLY A 56 -9.75 -1.04 20.82
N SER A 57 -10.55 -1.25 19.77
CA SER A 57 -11.96 -0.85 19.75
C SER A 57 -12.86 -1.66 20.69
N LEU A 58 -12.36 -2.76 21.27
CA LEU A 58 -13.10 -3.58 22.25
C LEU A 58 -12.75 -3.20 23.70
N MET A 59 -11.77 -2.30 23.90
CA MET A 59 -11.38 -1.85 25.23
C MET A 59 -12.33 -0.75 25.71
N GLU A 60 -12.87 -0.91 26.92
CA GLU A 60 -13.55 0.18 27.61
C GLU A 60 -12.52 1.19 28.10
N VAL A 61 -12.76 2.47 27.79
CA VAL A 61 -11.89 3.59 28.10
C VAL A 61 -12.71 4.63 28.86
N SER A 62 -12.08 5.40 29.74
CA SER A 62 -12.76 6.47 30.46
C SER A 62 -13.24 7.56 29.48
N MET A 63 -14.31 8.27 29.83
CA MET A 63 -14.83 9.38 29.00
C MET A 63 -13.79 10.46 28.72
N GLU A 64 -12.84 10.67 29.64
CA GLU A 64 -11.75 11.65 29.46
C GLU A 64 -10.72 11.20 28.41
N GLU A 65 -10.55 9.90 28.20
CA GLU A 65 -9.57 9.33 27.28
C GLU A 65 -10.18 8.88 25.94
N GLU A 66 -11.51 8.88 25.81
CA GLU A 66 -12.26 8.36 24.66
C GLU A 66 -11.80 8.96 23.33
N ASP A 67 -11.71 10.29 23.22
CA ASP A 67 -11.26 10.99 22.02
C ASP A 67 -9.82 10.61 21.64
N SER A 68 -8.94 10.53 22.64
CA SER A 68 -7.52 10.19 22.43
C SER A 68 -7.34 8.75 21.96
N HIS A 69 -8.18 7.85 22.48
CA HIS A 69 -8.21 6.45 22.10
C HIS A 69 -8.74 6.29 20.68
N GLN A 70 -9.84 6.96 20.35
CA GLN A 70 -10.42 6.95 19.00
C GLN A 70 -9.41 7.40 17.94
N VAL A 71 -8.72 8.52 18.18
CA VAL A 71 -7.64 8.99 17.29
C VAL A 71 -6.50 7.96 17.18
N SER A 72 -6.16 7.26 18.26
CA SER A 72 -5.16 6.19 18.23
C SER A 72 -5.58 5.02 17.33
N LEU A 73 -6.85 4.63 17.36
CA LEU A 73 -7.40 3.56 16.52
C LEU A 73 -7.41 3.95 15.04
N GLU A 74 -7.89 5.15 14.73
CA GLU A 74 -7.87 5.70 13.36
C GLU A 74 -6.45 5.74 12.81
N ARG A 75 -5.48 6.19 13.60
CA ARG A 75 -4.07 6.23 13.18
C ARG A 75 -3.52 4.84 12.88
N LYS A 76 -3.94 3.80 13.60
CA LYS A 76 -3.57 2.40 13.28
C LYS A 76 -4.22 1.95 11.97
N ALA A 77 -5.50 2.26 11.74
CA ALA A 77 -6.19 1.94 10.50
C ALA A 77 -5.53 2.61 9.28
N TYR A 78 -5.25 3.91 9.34
CA TYR A 78 -4.54 4.63 8.28
C TYR A 78 -3.10 4.11 8.09
N THR A 79 -2.40 3.75 9.16
CA THR A 79 -1.07 3.14 9.06
C THR A 79 -1.12 1.79 8.33
N ALA A 80 -2.16 0.99 8.58
CA ALA A 80 -2.36 -0.26 7.85
C ALA A 80 -2.60 0.00 6.35
N ALA A 81 -3.45 0.97 6.02
CA ALA A 81 -3.70 1.37 4.63
C ALA A 81 -2.40 1.83 3.94
N THR A 82 -1.54 2.59 4.62
CA THR A 82 -0.23 3.00 4.09
C THR A 82 0.66 1.80 3.74
N TYR A 83 0.74 0.79 4.61
CA TYR A 83 1.54 -0.41 4.32
C TYR A 83 0.96 -1.23 3.16
N ILE A 84 -0.37 -1.27 3.00
CA ILE A 84 -1.02 -1.92 1.85
C ILE A 84 -0.69 -1.18 0.54
N GLN A 85 -0.70 0.16 0.56
CA GLN A 85 -0.29 1.00 -0.58
C GLN A 85 1.18 0.80 -0.98
N ILE A 86 2.07 0.69 0.00
CA ILE A 86 3.49 0.38 -0.25
C ILE A 86 3.62 -1.02 -0.85
N ALA A 87 2.95 -2.02 -0.28
CA ALA A 87 2.94 -3.40 -0.77
C ALA A 87 2.46 -3.49 -2.24
N MET A 88 1.39 -2.77 -2.57
CA MET A 88 0.86 -2.69 -3.93
C MET A 88 1.86 -2.04 -4.90
N SER A 89 2.46 -0.92 -4.52
CA SER A 89 3.40 -0.19 -5.38
C SER A 89 4.68 -1.00 -5.65
N ILE A 90 5.22 -1.66 -4.61
CA ILE A 90 6.40 -2.51 -4.74
C ILE A 90 6.07 -3.74 -5.59
N SER A 91 4.95 -4.43 -5.33
CA SER A 91 4.56 -5.62 -6.10
C SER A 91 4.28 -5.32 -7.58
N PHE A 92 3.65 -4.18 -7.89
CA PHE A 92 3.47 -3.71 -9.25
C PHE A 92 4.82 -3.48 -9.95
N THR A 93 5.72 -2.75 -9.30
CA THR A 93 7.05 -2.44 -9.85
C THR A 93 7.88 -3.72 -10.03
N ALA A 94 7.86 -4.61 -9.03
CA ALA A 94 8.53 -5.91 -9.05
C ALA A 94 8.01 -6.79 -10.20
N LEU A 95 6.69 -6.83 -10.42
CA LEU A 95 6.10 -7.56 -11.53
C LEU A 95 6.61 -7.05 -12.88
N LEU A 96 6.63 -5.73 -13.10
CA LEU A 96 7.09 -5.14 -14.36
C LEU A 96 8.58 -5.40 -14.62
N ILE A 97 9.43 -5.20 -13.60
CA ILE A 97 10.87 -5.46 -13.70
C ILE A 97 11.13 -6.95 -13.90
N GLY A 98 10.46 -7.80 -13.11
CA GLY A 98 10.58 -9.26 -13.21
C GLY A 98 10.16 -9.79 -14.57
N PHE A 99 9.06 -9.28 -15.14
CA PHE A 99 8.62 -9.66 -16.47
C PHE A 99 9.61 -9.22 -17.55
N LEU A 100 10.23 -8.05 -17.40
CA LEU A 100 11.24 -7.55 -18.35
C LEU A 100 12.53 -8.39 -18.31
N LEU A 101 12.99 -8.79 -17.13
CA LEU A 101 14.33 -9.37 -16.94
C LEU A 101 14.34 -10.90 -16.79
N LEU A 102 13.28 -11.48 -16.23
CA LEU A 102 13.31 -12.85 -15.69
C LEU A 102 12.18 -13.76 -16.22
N ARG A 103 11.35 -13.29 -17.16
CA ARG A 103 10.23 -14.09 -17.68
C ARG A 103 10.66 -15.44 -18.27
N ASP A 104 11.82 -15.50 -18.91
CA ASP A 104 12.29 -16.69 -19.63
C ASP A 104 13.19 -17.57 -18.74
N SER A 105 13.90 -16.96 -17.79
CA SER A 105 14.88 -17.65 -16.92
C SER A 105 14.31 -18.12 -15.59
N GLN A 106 13.47 -17.30 -14.94
CA GLN A 106 12.92 -17.55 -13.61
C GLN A 106 11.45 -17.10 -13.50
N PRO A 107 10.54 -17.62 -14.36
CA PRO A 107 9.13 -17.19 -14.42
C PRO A 107 8.38 -17.36 -13.10
N VAL A 108 8.78 -18.33 -12.27
CA VAL A 108 8.13 -18.62 -10.98
C VAL A 108 8.23 -17.42 -10.02
N ILE A 109 9.38 -16.74 -9.97
CA ILE A 109 9.60 -15.58 -9.11
C ILE A 109 8.74 -14.40 -9.58
N VAL A 110 8.63 -14.22 -10.90
CA VAL A 110 7.78 -13.19 -11.53
C VAL A 110 6.30 -13.45 -11.24
N PHE A 111 5.88 -14.72 -11.33
CA PHE A 111 4.52 -15.13 -11.02
C PHE A 111 4.16 -14.88 -9.54
N ALA A 112 5.11 -15.08 -8.62
CA ALA A 112 4.93 -14.72 -7.22
C ALA A 112 4.65 -13.21 -7.04
N SER A 113 5.37 -12.33 -7.77
CA SER A 113 5.10 -10.89 -7.76
C SER A 113 3.69 -10.56 -8.27
N ALA A 114 3.21 -11.27 -9.30
CA ALA A 114 1.84 -11.11 -9.81
C ALA A 114 0.78 -11.49 -8.76
N ILE A 115 0.95 -12.64 -8.08
CA ILE A 115 0.06 -13.05 -6.99
C ILE A 115 0.07 -12.01 -5.86
N LEU A 116 1.24 -11.55 -5.46
CA LEU A 116 1.38 -10.54 -4.39
C LEU A 116 0.72 -9.21 -4.75
N MET A 117 0.75 -8.82 -6.03
CA MET A 117 0.02 -7.65 -6.52
C MET A 117 -1.48 -7.84 -6.37
N VAL A 118 -2.03 -8.98 -6.78
CA VAL A 118 -3.47 -9.30 -6.62
C VAL A 118 -3.87 -9.33 -5.16
N VAL A 119 -3.06 -9.94 -4.28
CA VAL A 119 -3.31 -9.98 -2.83
C VAL A 119 -3.29 -8.58 -2.21
N SER A 120 -2.38 -7.71 -2.69
CA SER A 120 -2.28 -6.33 -2.24
C SER A 120 -3.49 -5.51 -2.70
N ILE A 121 -3.96 -5.67 -3.95
CA ILE A 121 -5.21 -5.09 -4.46
C ILE A 121 -6.40 -5.56 -3.63
N ALA A 122 -6.54 -6.87 -3.39
CA ALA A 122 -7.64 -7.41 -2.60
C ALA A 122 -7.61 -6.89 -1.14
N SER A 123 -6.43 -6.58 -0.61
CA SER A 123 -6.26 -6.03 0.73
C SER A 123 -6.73 -4.56 0.85
N PHE A 124 -6.94 -3.85 -0.26
CA PHE A 124 -7.53 -2.50 -0.24
C PHE A 124 -8.97 -2.47 0.18
N ILE A 125 -9.72 -3.55 -0.05
CA ILE A 125 -11.13 -3.61 0.28
C ILE A 125 -11.22 -3.52 1.81
N PRO A 126 -11.65 -2.38 2.36
CA PRO A 126 -11.61 -2.20 3.80
C PRO A 126 -12.68 -3.10 4.40
N SER A 127 -12.31 -3.86 5.43
CA SER A 127 -13.30 -4.64 6.17
C SER A 127 -14.28 -3.68 6.85
N GLU A 128 -15.57 -4.01 6.85
CA GLU A 128 -16.60 -3.21 7.53
C GLU A 128 -16.23 -2.85 8.97
N LYS A 129 -15.54 -3.76 9.67
CA LYS A 129 -15.06 -3.53 11.05
C LYS A 129 -14.14 -2.32 11.14
N ILE A 130 -13.18 -2.22 10.23
CA ILE A 130 -12.23 -1.10 10.22
C ILE A 130 -12.92 0.20 9.83
N VAL A 131 -13.86 0.16 8.88
CA VAL A 131 -14.64 1.34 8.51
C VAL A 131 -15.50 1.82 9.68
N LYS A 132 -16.16 0.92 10.41
CA LYS A 132 -16.92 1.25 11.62
C LYS A 132 -16.05 1.79 12.76
N ILE A 133 -14.78 1.37 12.84
CA ILE A 133 -13.83 1.93 13.81
C ILE A 133 -13.49 3.36 13.45
N THR A 134 -13.27 3.67 12.16
CA THR A 134 -12.88 5.03 11.74
C THR A 134 -14.05 5.97 11.61
N ASN A 135 -15.21 5.47 11.20
CA ASN A 135 -16.44 6.25 11.07
C ASN A 135 -17.63 5.34 11.48
N PRO A 136 -18.05 5.39 12.76
CA PRO A 136 -19.11 4.52 13.29
C PRO A 136 -20.46 4.70 12.60
N ASN A 137 -20.73 5.90 12.08
CA ASN A 137 -21.99 6.24 11.41
C ASN A 137 -22.00 5.84 9.94
N PHE A 138 -20.86 5.40 9.39
CA PHE A 138 -20.72 5.05 7.98
C PHE A 138 -21.58 3.85 7.60
N LYS A 139 -22.43 4.03 6.60
CA LYS A 139 -23.22 2.95 6.00
C LYS A 139 -22.78 2.75 4.56
N PHE A 140 -22.37 1.52 4.22
CA PHE A 140 -22.06 1.22 2.82
C PHE A 140 -23.32 1.37 1.97
N PRO A 141 -23.26 2.13 0.87
CA PRO A 141 -24.36 2.22 -0.07
C PRO A 141 -24.59 0.89 -0.78
N ASP A 142 -25.77 0.71 -1.38
CA ASP A 142 -26.11 -0.49 -2.13
C ASP A 142 -25.17 -0.63 -3.34
N PRO A 143 -24.39 -1.72 -3.47
CA PRO A 143 -23.50 -1.94 -4.61
C PRO A 143 -24.17 -1.87 -5.99
N GLN A 144 -25.50 -1.99 -6.06
CA GLN A 144 -26.28 -1.88 -7.30
C GLN A 144 -26.87 -0.47 -7.53
N SER A 145 -26.65 0.49 -6.62
CA SER A 145 -27.11 1.86 -6.82
C SER A 145 -26.42 2.52 -8.01
N LYS A 146 -27.21 3.23 -8.82
CA LYS A 146 -26.69 4.05 -9.93
C LYS A 146 -25.81 5.20 -9.44
N ASN A 147 -26.05 5.68 -8.22
CA ASN A 147 -25.36 6.80 -7.61
C ASN A 147 -24.41 6.34 -6.48
N TYR A 148 -23.92 5.09 -6.54
CA TYR A 148 -23.07 4.48 -5.51
C TYR A 148 -21.93 5.40 -5.05
N HIS A 149 -21.24 6.06 -5.98
CA HIS A 149 -20.11 6.93 -5.64
C HIS A 149 -20.53 8.22 -4.92
N GLU A 150 -21.68 8.80 -5.29
CA GLU A 150 -22.23 9.98 -4.62
C GLU A 150 -22.71 9.60 -3.21
N GLU A 151 -23.51 8.53 -3.09
CA GLU A 151 -23.99 8.03 -1.81
C GLU A 151 -22.84 7.66 -0.86
N TYR A 152 -21.77 7.06 -1.39
CA TYR A 152 -20.56 6.73 -0.63
C TYR A 152 -19.86 8.00 -0.13
N PHE A 153 -19.73 9.01 -0.99
CA PHE A 153 -19.10 10.27 -0.64
C PHE A 153 -19.93 11.08 0.36
N GLU A 154 -21.26 11.00 0.27
CA GLU A 154 -22.19 11.67 1.18
C GLU A 154 -22.12 11.15 2.62
N GLN A 155 -21.64 9.91 2.84
CA GLN A 155 -21.46 9.35 4.18
C GLN A 155 -20.34 10.02 5.00
N PHE A 156 -19.39 10.68 4.35
CA PHE A 156 -18.31 11.39 5.03
C PHE A 156 -18.81 12.74 5.55
N ASP A 157 -18.35 13.12 6.75
CA ASP A 157 -18.67 14.44 7.28
C ASP A 157 -17.92 15.56 6.53
N ASP A 158 -18.33 16.82 6.73
CA ASP A 158 -17.73 17.96 6.03
C ASP A 158 -16.25 18.18 6.39
N GLY A 159 -15.84 17.77 7.60
CA GLY A 159 -14.44 17.82 8.05
C GLY A 159 -13.58 16.78 7.33
N GLU A 160 -14.05 15.53 7.24
CA GLU A 160 -13.42 14.43 6.49
C GLU A 160 -13.31 14.80 5.00
N LYS A 161 -14.39 15.31 4.41
CA LYS A 161 -14.39 15.81 3.02
C LYS A 161 -13.37 16.93 2.82
N TYR A 162 -13.28 17.87 3.76
CA TYR A 162 -12.28 18.94 3.71
C TYR A 162 -10.85 18.39 3.77
N VAL A 163 -10.58 17.42 4.65
CA VAL A 163 -9.26 16.76 4.75
C VAL A 163 -8.92 16.01 3.46
N MET A 164 -9.88 15.26 2.89
CA MET A 164 -9.71 14.57 1.61
C MET A 164 -9.41 15.54 0.46
N LEU A 165 -10.17 16.62 0.35
CA LEU A 165 -9.98 17.64 -0.68
C LEU A 165 -8.63 18.34 -0.54
N LYS A 166 -8.24 18.70 0.69
CA LYS A 166 -6.93 19.27 0.99
C LYS A 166 -5.83 18.29 0.60
N GLY A 167 -5.96 17.01 0.93
CA GLY A 167 -5.02 15.96 0.52
C GLY A 167 -4.88 15.88 -1.00
N LEU A 168 -6.01 15.85 -1.71
CA LEU A 168 -6.07 15.81 -3.17
C LEU A 168 -5.41 17.03 -3.83
N PHE A 169 -5.62 18.23 -3.28
CA PHE A 169 -4.99 19.45 -3.79
C PHE A 169 -3.45 19.40 -3.71
N HIS A 170 -2.89 18.91 -2.59
CA HIS A 170 -1.44 18.75 -2.46
C HIS A 170 -0.90 17.66 -3.39
N LEU A 171 -1.65 16.56 -3.55
CA LEU A 171 -1.29 15.49 -4.47
C LEU A 171 -1.29 15.94 -5.92
N TYR A 172 -2.25 16.76 -6.32
CA TYR A 172 -2.29 17.29 -7.69
C TYR A 172 -0.98 17.99 -8.05
N GLN A 173 -0.45 18.81 -7.14
CA GLN A 173 0.85 19.46 -7.33
C GLN A 173 2.00 18.45 -7.35
N LEU A 174 1.99 17.47 -6.44
CA LEU A 174 3.01 16.41 -6.38
C LEU A 174 3.05 15.59 -7.68
N VAL A 175 1.89 15.21 -8.22
CA VAL A 175 1.78 14.45 -9.46
C VAL A 175 2.35 15.25 -10.63
N ILE A 176 1.96 16.52 -10.78
CA ILE A 176 2.44 17.37 -11.87
C ILE A 176 3.96 17.52 -11.81
N TRP A 177 4.49 17.99 -10.67
CA TRP A 177 5.92 18.20 -10.55
C TRP A 177 6.71 16.90 -10.61
N GLY A 178 6.19 15.82 -10.00
CA GLY A 178 6.77 14.49 -10.07
C GLY A 178 6.89 13.97 -11.49
N LEU A 179 5.84 14.12 -12.31
CA LEU A 179 5.87 13.74 -13.72
C LEU A 179 6.84 14.61 -14.54
N VAL A 180 6.88 15.92 -14.29
CA VAL A 180 7.82 16.83 -14.96
C VAL A 180 9.28 16.45 -14.66
N PHE A 181 9.62 16.25 -13.38
CA PHE A 181 10.96 15.84 -12.99
C PHE A 181 11.32 14.45 -13.50
N LEU A 182 10.36 13.51 -13.47
CA LEU A 182 10.55 12.18 -14.04
C LEU A 182 10.83 12.26 -15.54
N ALA A 183 10.06 13.06 -16.29
CA ALA A 183 10.25 13.23 -17.74
C ALA A 183 11.63 13.80 -18.07
N PHE A 184 12.07 14.85 -17.37
CA PHE A 184 13.42 15.39 -17.56
C PHE A 184 14.49 14.37 -17.18
N GLY A 185 14.34 13.67 -16.05
CA GLY A 185 15.27 12.64 -15.61
C GLY A 185 15.43 11.53 -16.65
N LEU A 186 14.31 11.05 -17.21
CA LEU A 186 14.32 10.01 -18.26
C LEU A 186 14.91 10.51 -19.57
N MET A 187 14.64 11.76 -19.96
CA MET A 187 15.23 12.38 -21.14
C MET A 187 16.76 12.39 -21.05
N PHE A 188 17.33 12.94 -19.98
CA PHE A 188 18.77 12.99 -19.80
C PHE A 188 19.38 11.60 -19.69
N TYR A 189 18.77 10.71 -18.89
CA TYR A 189 19.26 9.33 -18.75
C TYR A 189 19.29 8.58 -20.08
N SER A 190 18.26 8.74 -20.92
CA SER A 190 18.17 8.11 -22.23
C SER A 190 19.27 8.61 -23.17
N VAL A 191 19.63 9.90 -23.13
CA VAL A 191 20.70 10.47 -23.96
C VAL A 191 22.06 9.88 -23.59
N PHE A 192 22.34 9.67 -22.30
CA PHE A 192 23.63 9.16 -21.85
C PHE A 192 23.79 7.64 -22.00
N THR A 193 22.71 6.87 -21.86
CA THR A 193 22.79 5.40 -21.75
C THR A 193 22.20 4.65 -22.93
N GLY A 194 21.39 5.31 -23.76
CA GLY A 194 20.68 4.67 -24.88
C GLY A 194 19.57 3.69 -24.48
N ASN A 195 19.34 3.44 -23.19
CA ASN A 195 18.26 2.59 -22.68
C ASN A 195 17.57 3.25 -21.50
N SER A 196 16.26 3.45 -21.55
CA SER A 196 15.50 4.13 -20.49
C SER A 196 14.42 3.27 -19.86
N GLN A 197 14.16 2.05 -20.34
CA GLN A 197 12.97 1.30 -19.96
C GLN A 197 12.96 0.89 -18.48
N LEU A 198 14.04 0.31 -17.99
CA LEU A 198 14.14 -0.15 -16.60
C LEU A 198 14.07 1.02 -15.62
N VAL A 199 14.81 2.10 -15.91
CA VAL A 199 14.78 3.32 -15.09
C VAL A 199 13.41 3.99 -15.12
N SER A 200 12.70 3.95 -16.25
CA SER A 200 11.31 4.43 -16.35
C SER A 200 10.38 3.64 -15.45
N ILE A 201 10.46 2.30 -15.46
CA ILE A 201 9.64 1.44 -14.60
C ILE A 201 9.90 1.75 -13.12
N ILE A 202 11.17 1.86 -12.72
CA ILE A 202 11.53 2.21 -11.33
C ILE A 202 10.99 3.61 -10.96
N GLY A 203 11.18 4.60 -11.84
CA GLY A 203 10.75 5.97 -11.60
C GLY A 203 9.23 6.11 -11.48
N ILE A 204 8.47 5.43 -12.35
CA ILE A 204 7.01 5.36 -12.28
C ILE A 204 6.57 4.65 -11.00
N GLY A 205 7.21 3.53 -10.65
CA GLY A 205 6.93 2.80 -9.42
C GLY A 205 7.15 3.63 -8.15
N ALA A 206 8.25 4.38 -8.11
CA ALA A 206 8.56 5.29 -7.01
C ALA A 206 7.55 6.44 -6.92
N LEU A 207 7.19 7.05 -8.07
CA LEU A 207 6.19 8.12 -8.11
C LEU A 207 4.81 7.62 -7.66
N LEU A 208 4.39 6.44 -8.12
CA LEU A 208 3.15 5.80 -7.69
C LEU A 208 3.13 5.60 -6.17
N MET A 209 4.21 5.06 -5.60
CA MET A 209 4.34 4.86 -4.17
C MET A 209 4.24 6.19 -3.40
N LEU A 210 4.94 7.23 -3.86
CA LEU A 210 4.91 8.55 -3.26
C LEU A 210 3.50 9.15 -3.25
N ILE A 211 2.76 9.04 -4.36
CA ILE A 211 1.39 9.54 -4.46
C ILE A 211 0.49 8.81 -3.45
N GLN A 212 0.53 7.48 -3.46
CA GLN A 212 -0.34 6.66 -2.63
C GLN A 212 -0.08 6.84 -1.13
N VAL A 213 1.20 6.90 -0.74
CA VAL A 213 1.62 7.13 0.65
C VAL A 213 1.28 8.56 1.08
N SER A 214 1.55 9.56 0.24
CA SER A 214 1.25 10.96 0.55
C SER A 214 -0.25 11.18 0.76
N TYR A 215 -1.10 10.55 -0.06
CA TYR A 215 -2.55 10.62 0.14
C TYR A 215 -2.94 10.06 1.51
N THR A 216 -2.53 8.84 1.79
CA THR A 216 -2.93 8.14 3.01
C THR A 216 -2.42 8.83 4.27
N ILE A 217 -1.21 9.42 4.22
CA ILE A 217 -0.66 10.22 5.33
C ILE A 217 -1.46 11.51 5.52
N SER A 218 -1.94 12.15 4.46
CA SER A 218 -2.73 13.38 4.57
C SER A 218 -4.07 13.18 5.27
N LEU A 219 -4.64 11.97 5.16
CA LEU A 219 -5.88 11.57 5.83
C LEU A 219 -5.66 11.14 7.29
N LYS A 220 -4.42 10.84 7.67
CA LYS A 220 -4.09 10.35 9.00
C LYS A 220 -4.20 11.49 10.03
N PRO A 221 -5.00 11.34 11.09
CA PRO A 221 -5.15 12.40 12.07
C PRO A 221 -3.85 12.67 12.84
N GLY A 222 -3.68 13.94 13.22
CA GLY A 222 -2.57 14.42 14.03
C GLY A 222 -2.56 13.75 15.41
N LYS A 223 -1.41 13.78 16.11
CA LYS A 223 -1.40 13.45 17.54
C LYS A 223 -2.12 14.55 18.29
N LEU A 224 -3.17 14.20 19.05
CA LEU A 224 -3.68 15.08 20.10
C LEU A 224 -2.57 15.26 21.14
N LYS A 225 -2.34 16.51 21.55
CA LYS A 225 -1.34 16.88 22.55
C LYS A 225 -1.94 16.83 23.93
#